data_AF-A0AAN7UTA2-F1
#
_entry.id   AF-A0AAN7UTA2-F1
#
_cell.length_a   1.000
_cell.length_b   1.000
_cell.length_c   1.000
_cell.angle_alpha   90.00
_cell.angle_beta   90.00
_cell.angle_gamma   90.00
#
_symmetry.space_group_name_H-M   'P 1'
#
loop_
_entity.id
_entity.type
_entity.pdbx_description
1 polymer ?
#
loop_
_entity_poly.entity_id
_entity_poly.type
_entity_poly.pdbx_seq_one_letter_code
_entity_poly.pdbx_strand_id
1 'polypeptide(L)'
;MGKQGFFITQHNPELRHALSILNRFRVSNASSLMGLGLFSDLLALEVIIARNKIDLRNAAEYVGDFLAFHNFSFYRPTAGCFLWARLGGSSATKESDAALWKKFASAGVALAIGGAFNESEHGWFRITYALPQEELQKGIRRIETALARDKKWQPGKVSGALIAQRDRSLKTRPKKGPKSFGLPLNWIMWWL
;
A
#
# COMPACT_ATOMS: atom_id res chain seq x y z
N MET A 1 1.57 21.65 1.95
CA MET A 1 1.94 20.54 2.87
C MET A 1 3.46 20.41 2.85
N GLY A 2 4.14 20.61 3.98
CA GLY A 2 5.60 20.57 4.05
C GLY A 2 6.15 19.15 3.78
N LYS A 3 7.26 19.05 3.06
CA LYS A 3 7.97 17.78 2.84
C LYS A 3 9.16 17.73 3.79
N GLN A 4 9.24 16.71 4.62
CA GLN A 4 10.35 16.51 5.55
C GLN A 4 10.88 15.08 5.40
N GLY A 5 12.19 14.94 5.32
CA GLY A 5 12.89 13.67 5.19
C GLY A 5 14.26 13.78 5.84
N PHE A 6 14.73 12.68 6.40
CA PHE A 6 16.00 12.61 7.11
C PHE A 6 16.89 11.57 6.45
N PHE A 7 18.17 11.88 6.33
CA PHE A 7 19.19 10.94 5.90
C PHE A 7 20.17 10.75 7.05
N ILE A 8 20.39 9.50 7.45
CA ILE A 8 21.25 9.15 8.57
C ILE A 8 22.40 8.29 8.04
N THR A 9 23.63 8.75 8.24
CA THR A 9 24.85 7.99 7.98
C THR A 9 25.77 8.08 9.20
N GLN A 10 26.28 6.94 9.67
CA GLN A 10 27.17 6.88 10.83
C GLN A 10 28.64 7.03 10.42
N HIS A 11 29.10 6.27 9.43
CA HIS A 11 30.52 6.09 9.12
C HIS A 11 31.01 6.81 7.85
N ASN A 12 30.21 7.70 7.25
CA ASN A 12 30.64 8.47 6.08
C ASN A 12 30.41 9.98 6.27
N PRO A 13 31.39 10.70 6.86
CA PRO A 13 31.27 12.13 7.09
C PRO A 13 31.27 12.95 5.79
N GLU A 14 32.03 12.54 4.77
CA GLU A 14 32.07 13.24 3.48
C GLU A 14 30.70 13.27 2.81
N LEU A 15 30.02 12.11 2.78
CA LEU A 15 28.66 12.01 2.25
C LEU A 15 27.67 12.86 3.05
N ARG A 16 27.82 12.89 4.38
CA ARG A 16 26.99 13.74 5.25
C ARG A 16 27.17 15.22 4.93
N HIS A 17 28.41 15.66 4.75
CA HIS A 17 28.72 17.05 4.40
C HIS A 17 28.18 17.41 3.02
N ALA A 18 28.43 16.58 2.01
CA ALA A 18 27.92 16.80 0.66
C ALA A 18 26.38 16.91 0.66
N LEU A 19 25.68 16.00 1.34
CA LEU A 19 24.22 16.04 1.44
C LEU A 19 23.71 17.25 2.24
N SER A 20 24.43 17.71 3.27
CA SER A 20 24.03 18.88 4.04
C SER A 20 24.02 20.16 3.19
N ILE A 21 25.01 20.30 2.31
CA ILE A 21 25.12 21.43 1.38
C ILE A 21 23.99 21.35 0.34
N LEU A 22 23.78 20.17 -0.25
CA LEU A 22 22.77 19.96 -1.28
C LEU A 22 21.33 20.15 -0.78
N ASN A 23 21.07 19.85 0.50
CA ASN A 23 19.73 19.88 1.08
C ASN A 23 19.40 21.14 1.88
N ARG A 24 20.32 22.11 1.99
CA ARG A 24 20.20 23.30 2.86
C ARG A 24 18.87 24.06 2.74
N PHE A 25 18.30 24.14 1.54
CA PHE A 25 17.08 24.91 1.26
C PHE A 25 15.89 24.04 0.84
N ARG A 26 15.95 22.72 1.10
CA ARG A 26 14.91 21.77 0.67
C ARG A 26 13.78 21.62 1.68
N VAL A 27 13.98 22.03 2.93
CA VAL A 27 12.98 21.94 4.01
C VAL A 27 12.63 23.34 4.49
N SER A 28 11.32 23.60 4.64
CA SER A 28 10.83 24.88 5.17
C SER A 28 11.11 24.98 6.67
N ASN A 29 11.64 26.13 7.10
CA ASN A 29 11.82 26.44 8.51
C ASN A 29 10.51 26.32 9.31
N ALA A 30 9.37 26.72 8.73
CA ALA A 30 8.07 26.58 9.37
C ALA A 30 7.70 25.11 9.61
N SER A 31 7.96 24.21 8.65
CA SER A 31 7.74 22.76 8.82
C SER A 31 8.69 22.16 9.87
N SER A 32 9.94 22.63 9.93
CA SER A 32 10.88 22.21 10.98
C SER A 32 10.42 22.64 12.37
N LEU A 33 9.94 23.87 12.54
CA LEU A 33 9.42 24.36 13.83
C LEU A 33 8.16 23.60 14.26
N MET A 34 7.24 23.31 13.34
CA MET A 34 6.08 22.46 13.63
C MET A 34 6.49 21.04 14.03
N GLY A 35 7.46 20.45 13.32
CA GLY A 35 8.01 19.14 13.64
C GLY A 35 8.65 19.10 15.02
N LEU A 36 9.38 20.16 15.42
CA LEU A 36 9.97 20.25 16.76
C LEU A 36 8.91 20.16 17.86
N GLY A 37 7.77 20.83 17.72
CA GLY A 37 6.67 20.72 18.69
C GLY A 37 6.18 19.28 18.85
N LEU A 38 6.04 18.54 17.74
CA LEU A 38 5.63 17.13 17.77
C LEU A 38 6.71 16.21 18.36
N PHE A 39 7.99 16.44 18.06
CA PHE A 39 9.10 15.58 18.52
C PHE A 39 9.59 15.92 19.92
N SER A 40 9.22 17.06 20.49
CA SER A 40 9.61 17.45 21.85
C SER A 40 8.79 16.74 22.93
N ASP A 41 7.56 16.33 22.61
CA ASP A 41 6.70 15.56 23.51
C ASP A 41 6.72 14.07 23.12
N LEU A 42 7.66 13.33 23.71
CA LEU A 42 7.84 11.91 23.43
C LEU A 42 6.65 11.06 23.89
N LEU A 43 5.96 11.45 24.97
CA LEU A 43 4.80 10.71 25.48
C LEU A 43 3.61 10.85 24.52
N ALA A 44 3.32 12.07 24.07
CA ALA A 44 2.29 12.29 23.06
C ALA A 44 2.61 11.54 21.76
N LEU A 45 3.88 11.56 21.33
CA LEU A 45 4.31 10.85 20.13
C LEU A 45 4.13 9.33 20.25
N GLU A 46 4.47 8.74 21.39
CA GLU A 46 4.25 7.31 21.65
C GLU A 46 2.77 6.94 21.58
N VAL A 47 1.88 7.76 22.17
CA VAL A 47 0.43 7.56 22.11
C VAL A 47 -0.07 7.61 20.67
N ILE A 48 0.38 8.59 19.88
CA ILE A 48 0.00 8.72 18.45
C ILE A 48 0.46 7.50 17.66
N ILE A 49 1.70 7.06 17.85
CA ILE A 49 2.25 5.88 17.14
C ILE A 49 1.49 4.61 17.55
N ALA A 50 1.22 4.42 18.84
CA ALA A 50 0.48 3.27 19.34
C ALA A 50 -0.94 3.23 18.75
N ARG A 51 -1.63 4.37 18.74
CA ARG A 51 -2.97 4.49 18.15
C ARG A 51 -2.96 4.21 16.65
N ASN A 52 -2.03 4.82 15.92
CA ASN A 52 -1.91 4.62 14.47
C ASN A 52 -1.63 3.15 14.11
N LYS A 53 -0.82 2.44 14.92
CA LYS A 53 -0.59 0.98 14.74
C LYS A 53 -1.88 0.18 14.89
N ILE A 54 -2.71 0.50 15.88
CA ILE A 54 -4.01 -0.18 16.11
C ILE A 54 -4.95 0.09 14.93
N ASP A 55 -5.11 1.37 14.55
CA ASP A 55 -6.04 1.75 13.47
C ASP A 55 -5.61 1.17 12.11
N LEU A 56 -4.31 1.18 11.79
CA LEU A 56 -3.76 0.54 10.59
C LEU A 56 -3.94 -0.98 10.60
N ARG A 57 -3.77 -1.64 11.75
CA ARG A 57 -4.02 -3.08 11.88
C ARG A 57 -5.50 -3.38 11.62
N ASN A 58 -6.42 -2.66 12.23
CA ASN A 58 -7.85 -2.86 12.04
C ASN A 58 -8.27 -2.66 10.58
N ALA A 59 -7.75 -1.62 9.92
CA ALA A 59 -7.98 -1.37 8.50
C ALA A 59 -7.42 -2.49 7.61
N ALA A 60 -6.20 -2.97 7.91
CA ALA A 60 -5.58 -4.07 7.19
C ALA A 60 -6.37 -5.39 7.33
N GLU A 61 -6.88 -5.69 8.53
CA GLU A 61 -7.70 -6.87 8.80
C GLU A 61 -9.05 -6.78 8.10
N TYR A 62 -9.70 -5.61 8.13
CA TYR A 62 -10.94 -5.37 7.39
C TYR A 62 -10.79 -5.68 5.89
N VAL A 63 -9.72 -5.18 5.25
CA VAL A 63 -9.45 -5.48 3.83
C VAL A 63 -9.07 -6.95 3.64
N GLY A 64 -8.28 -7.53 4.55
CA GLY A 64 -7.90 -8.94 4.50
C GLY A 64 -9.10 -9.88 4.58
N ASP A 65 -10.06 -9.61 5.45
CA ASP A 65 -11.28 -10.40 5.62
C ASP A 65 -12.18 -10.33 4.38
N PHE A 66 -12.30 -9.15 3.77
CA PHE A 66 -12.96 -8.97 2.48
C PHE A 66 -12.31 -9.85 1.40
N LEU A 67 -10.98 -9.78 1.27
CA LEU A 67 -10.26 -10.54 0.25
C LEU A 67 -10.38 -12.04 0.47
N ALA A 68 -10.32 -12.48 1.73
CA ALA A 68 -10.43 -13.88 2.10
C ALA A 68 -11.85 -14.42 1.88
N PHE A 69 -12.89 -13.64 2.19
CA PHE A 69 -14.28 -14.00 1.89
C PHE A 69 -14.52 -14.27 0.40
N HIS A 70 -13.89 -13.48 -0.48
CA HIS A 70 -13.96 -13.66 -1.93
C HIS A 70 -12.90 -14.61 -2.49
N ASN A 71 -12.13 -15.29 -1.63
CA ASN A 71 -11.06 -16.22 -1.98
C ASN A 71 -10.01 -15.63 -2.95
N PHE A 72 -9.68 -14.35 -2.79
CA PHE A 72 -8.56 -13.74 -3.50
C PHE A 72 -7.22 -14.19 -2.89
N SER A 73 -6.20 -14.34 -3.73
CA SER A 73 -4.82 -14.52 -3.25
C SER A 73 -4.25 -13.18 -2.85
N PHE A 74 -3.71 -13.06 -1.64
CA PHE A 74 -3.10 -11.82 -1.16
C PHE A 74 -2.04 -12.06 -0.08
N TYR A 75 -1.15 -11.08 0.10
CA TYR A 75 -0.17 -11.10 1.18
C TYR A 75 -0.72 -10.40 2.41
N ARG A 76 -0.81 -11.09 3.55
CA ARG A 76 -1.24 -10.46 4.81
C ARG A 76 -0.17 -9.46 5.25
N PRO A 77 -0.51 -8.17 5.44
CA PRO A 77 0.48 -7.16 5.79
C PRO A 77 0.93 -7.36 7.24
N THR A 78 2.25 -7.33 7.44
CA THR A 78 2.85 -7.25 8.80
C THR A 78 3.16 -5.79 9.17
N ALA A 79 3.36 -4.94 8.15
CA ALA A 79 3.66 -3.53 8.28
C ALA A 79 3.17 -2.78 7.03
N GLY A 80 3.23 -1.44 7.08
CA GLY A 80 2.88 -0.56 5.97
C GLY A 80 1.45 -0.03 6.04
N CYS A 81 1.00 0.51 4.91
CA CYS A 81 -0.31 1.16 4.75
C CYS A 81 -1.09 0.63 3.54
N PHE A 82 -0.64 -0.48 2.97
CA PHE A 82 -1.24 -1.11 1.80
C PHE A 82 -1.14 -2.63 1.86
N LEU A 83 -1.96 -3.29 1.06
CA LEU A 83 -2.02 -4.73 0.89
C LEU A 83 -1.83 -5.07 -0.59
N TRP A 84 -1.14 -6.18 -0.86
CA TRP A 84 -0.88 -6.67 -2.21
C TRP A 84 -1.77 -7.86 -2.52
N ALA A 85 -2.74 -7.68 -3.42
CA ALA A 85 -3.80 -8.66 -3.71
C ALA A 85 -3.93 -8.95 -5.20
N ARG A 86 -4.22 -10.20 -5.54
CA ARG A 86 -4.38 -10.66 -6.91
C ARG A 86 -5.84 -10.62 -7.35
N LEU A 87 -6.35 -9.41 -7.63
CA LEU A 87 -7.75 -9.18 -8.01
C LEU A 87 -8.10 -9.67 -9.43
N GLY A 88 -7.12 -9.67 -10.35
CA GLY A 88 -7.33 -10.14 -11.73
C GLY A 88 -7.35 -11.67 -11.89
N GLY A 89 -7.03 -12.42 -10.82
CA GLY A 89 -6.95 -13.88 -10.86
C GLY A 89 -5.65 -14.42 -11.45
N SER A 90 -5.54 -15.75 -11.54
CA SER A 90 -4.33 -16.46 -11.98
C SER A 90 -4.09 -16.37 -13.50
N SER A 91 -5.16 -16.26 -14.28
CA SER A 91 -5.13 -16.18 -15.75
C SER A 91 -5.13 -14.74 -16.28
N ALA A 92 -4.82 -13.76 -15.43
CA ALA A 92 -4.76 -12.36 -15.83
C ALA A 92 -3.69 -12.13 -16.91
N THR A 93 -3.98 -11.22 -17.82
CA THR A 93 -3.04 -10.63 -18.78
C THR A 93 -2.89 -9.13 -18.53
N LYS A 94 -1.89 -8.52 -19.16
CA LYS A 94 -1.69 -7.07 -19.14
C LYS A 94 -2.94 -6.29 -19.56
N GLU A 95 -3.63 -6.76 -20.59
CA GLU A 95 -4.84 -6.13 -21.13
C GLU A 95 -6.00 -6.26 -20.14
N SER A 96 -6.14 -7.43 -19.51
CA SER A 96 -7.15 -7.66 -18.47
C SER A 96 -6.90 -6.79 -17.23
N ASP A 97 -5.64 -6.59 -16.83
CA ASP A 97 -5.27 -5.71 -15.73
C ASP A 97 -5.62 -4.26 -16.03
N ALA A 98 -5.31 -3.79 -17.25
CA ALA A 98 -5.65 -2.45 -17.69
C ALA A 98 -7.18 -2.23 -17.76
N ALA A 99 -7.93 -3.22 -18.24
CA ALA A 99 -9.39 -3.18 -18.28
C ALA A 99 -9.98 -3.15 -16.86
N LEU A 100 -9.49 -4.01 -15.96
CA LEU A 100 -9.94 -4.06 -14.58
C LEU A 100 -9.59 -2.79 -13.82
N TRP A 101 -8.41 -2.23 -14.06
CA TRP A 101 -8.01 -0.93 -13.51
C TRP A 101 -8.94 0.20 -13.93
N LYS A 102 -9.27 0.29 -15.23
CA LYS A 102 -10.26 1.25 -15.74
C LYS A 102 -11.62 1.04 -15.08
N LYS A 103 -12.04 -0.21 -14.89
CA LYS A 103 -13.29 -0.56 -14.22
C LYS A 103 -13.33 -0.06 -12.77
N PHE A 104 -12.24 -0.20 -12.02
CA PHE A 104 -12.14 0.37 -10.67
C PHE A 104 -12.19 1.90 -10.68
N ALA A 105 -11.47 2.54 -11.62
CA ALA A 105 -11.49 3.99 -11.76
C ALA A 105 -12.90 4.51 -12.06
N SER A 106 -13.64 3.87 -12.97
CA SER A 106 -15.05 4.18 -13.26
C SER A 106 -15.99 3.95 -12.09
N ALA A 107 -15.66 3.01 -11.19
CA ALA A 107 -16.37 2.80 -9.93
C ALA A 107 -15.98 3.80 -8.83
N GLY A 108 -15.12 4.79 -9.13
CA GLY A 108 -14.66 5.79 -8.17
C GLY A 108 -13.65 5.23 -7.16
N VAL A 109 -12.84 4.25 -7.55
CA VAL A 109 -11.76 3.69 -6.74
C VAL A 109 -10.45 3.66 -7.53
N ALA A 110 -9.42 4.30 -6.98
CA ALA A 110 -8.08 4.25 -7.56
C ALA A 110 -7.24 3.15 -6.88
N LEU A 111 -6.98 2.08 -7.62
CA LEU A 111 -6.00 1.04 -7.23
C LEU A 111 -4.76 1.14 -8.11
N ALA A 112 -3.60 0.76 -7.57
CA ALA A 112 -2.37 0.74 -8.36
C ALA A 112 -2.14 -0.65 -8.94
N ILE A 113 -1.91 -0.74 -10.26
CA ILE A 113 -1.66 -2.00 -10.97
C ILE A 113 -0.24 -2.51 -10.66
N GLY A 114 -0.07 -3.82 -10.54
CA GLY A 114 1.20 -4.47 -10.27
C GLY A 114 2.33 -4.10 -11.23
N GLY A 115 2.01 -3.91 -12.51
CA GLY A 115 2.98 -3.51 -13.53
C GLY A 115 3.70 -2.18 -13.23
N ALA A 116 3.06 -1.26 -12.49
CA ALA A 116 3.70 -0.01 -12.07
C ALA A 116 4.83 -0.21 -11.02
N PHE A 117 4.88 -1.41 -10.42
CA PHE A 117 5.89 -1.81 -9.44
C PHE A 117 6.80 -2.92 -9.97
N ASN A 118 6.85 -3.07 -11.30
CA ASN A 118 7.66 -4.08 -11.99
C ASN A 118 7.33 -5.53 -11.55
N GLU A 119 6.06 -5.79 -11.19
CA GLU A 119 5.60 -7.15 -10.92
C GLU A 119 5.57 -7.96 -12.22
N SER A 120 6.17 -9.14 -12.17
CA SER A 120 6.29 -10.05 -13.31
C SER A 120 4.99 -10.77 -13.65
N GLU A 121 4.11 -10.97 -12.66
CA GLU A 121 2.84 -11.66 -12.82
C GLU A 121 1.69 -10.66 -12.95
N HIS A 122 0.72 -10.96 -13.81
CA HIS A 122 -0.49 -10.16 -13.96
C HIS A 122 -1.54 -10.48 -12.89
N GLY A 123 -2.48 -9.56 -12.71
CA GLY A 123 -3.61 -9.69 -11.79
C GLY A 123 -3.36 -9.08 -10.42
N TRP A 124 -2.15 -8.59 -10.14
CA TRP A 124 -1.77 -8.01 -8.85
C TRP A 124 -2.10 -6.53 -8.78
N PHE A 125 -2.65 -6.10 -7.64
CA PHE A 125 -3.03 -4.73 -7.34
C PHE A 125 -2.62 -4.34 -5.93
N ARG A 126 -2.21 -3.08 -5.77
CA ARG A 126 -1.98 -2.44 -4.47
C ARG A 126 -3.27 -1.81 -3.97
N ILE A 127 -3.73 -2.21 -2.80
CA ILE A 127 -4.86 -1.62 -2.09
C ILE A 127 -4.32 -0.84 -0.89
N THR A 128 -4.39 0.49 -0.94
CA THR A 128 -4.05 1.34 0.22
C THR A 128 -5.22 1.38 1.19
N TYR A 129 -4.97 1.10 2.48
CA TYR A 129 -6.01 1.05 3.51
C TYR A 129 -5.85 2.10 4.60
N ALA A 130 -4.79 2.91 4.58
CA ALA A 130 -4.60 4.04 5.50
C ALA A 130 -5.50 5.23 5.12
N LEU A 131 -6.81 5.01 5.25
CA LEU A 131 -7.88 5.95 4.96
C LEU A 131 -8.84 6.02 6.16
N PRO A 132 -9.63 7.09 6.30
CA PRO A 132 -10.74 7.10 7.24
C PRO A 132 -11.64 5.89 7.03
N GLN A 133 -12.13 5.31 8.14
CA GLN A 133 -12.85 4.03 8.11
C GLN A 133 -14.04 4.03 7.15
N GLU A 134 -14.85 5.09 7.13
CA GLU A 134 -16.00 5.19 6.23
C GLU A 134 -15.59 5.19 4.75
N GLU A 135 -14.53 5.90 4.40
CA GLU A 135 -14.02 5.95 3.03
C GLU A 135 -13.42 4.60 2.61
N LEU A 136 -12.72 3.92 3.51
CA LEU A 136 -12.25 2.56 3.29
C LEU A 136 -13.41 1.60 3.02
N GLN A 137 -14.46 1.65 3.84
CA GLN A 137 -15.64 0.81 3.68
C GLN A 137 -16.34 1.07 2.34
N LYS A 138 -16.57 2.34 1.98
CA LYS A 138 -17.13 2.74 0.67
C LYS A 138 -16.26 2.24 -0.49
N GLY A 139 -14.94 2.38 -0.38
CA GLY A 139 -13.97 1.91 -1.37
C GLY A 139 -14.05 0.40 -1.60
N ILE A 140 -14.07 -0.40 -0.52
CA ILE A 140 -14.21 -1.86 -0.62
C ILE A 140 -15.55 -2.26 -1.24
N ARG A 141 -16.64 -1.56 -0.92
CA ARG A 141 -17.96 -1.81 -1.55
C ARG A 141 -17.96 -1.55 -3.05
N ARG A 142 -17.30 -0.47 -3.48
CA ARG A 142 -17.12 -0.15 -4.90
C ARG A 142 -16.25 -1.18 -5.61
N ILE A 143 -15.16 -1.65 -4.98
CA ILE A 143 -14.33 -2.75 -5.51
C ILE A 143 -15.14 -4.03 -5.69
N GLU A 144 -15.90 -4.42 -4.67
CA GLU A 144 -16.78 -5.61 -4.71
C GLU A 144 -17.80 -5.53 -5.85
N THR A 145 -18.36 -4.35 -6.08
CA THR A 145 -19.34 -4.09 -7.13
C THR A 145 -18.67 -4.09 -8.51
N ALA A 146 -17.51 -3.46 -8.65
CA ALA A 146 -16.70 -3.51 -9.87
C ALA A 146 -16.27 -4.94 -10.22
N LEU A 147 -16.03 -5.80 -9.25
CA LEU A 147 -15.72 -7.22 -9.50
C LEU A 147 -16.95 -8.08 -9.83
N ALA A 148 -18.15 -7.48 -9.87
CA ALA A 148 -19.43 -8.13 -10.19
C ALA A 148 -19.65 -9.42 -9.38
N ARG A 149 -19.34 -9.38 -8.07
CA ARG A 149 -19.50 -10.54 -7.18
C ARG A 149 -20.96 -10.71 -6.75
N ASP A 150 -21.50 -11.92 -6.95
CA ASP A 150 -22.88 -12.29 -6.60
C ASP A 150 -23.11 -12.28 -5.08
N LYS A 151 -22.15 -12.80 -4.32
CA LYS A 151 -22.20 -12.81 -2.85
C LYS A 151 -21.62 -11.51 -2.31
N LYS A 152 -22.43 -10.72 -1.60
CA LYS A 152 -21.94 -9.52 -0.91
C LYS A 152 -21.34 -9.89 0.45
N TRP A 153 -20.13 -9.42 0.70
CA TRP A 153 -19.45 -9.56 1.98
C TRP A 153 -20.14 -8.69 3.05
N GLN A 154 -20.27 -9.17 4.28
CA GLN A 154 -20.73 -8.34 5.39
C GLN A 154 -19.70 -8.41 6.53
N PRO A 155 -19.08 -7.28 6.92
CA PRO A 155 -18.14 -7.28 8.03
C PRO A 155 -18.84 -7.69 9.33
N GLY A 156 -18.27 -8.64 10.07
CA GLY A 156 -18.78 -9.10 11.37
C GLY A 156 -19.36 -10.53 11.42
N LYS A 157 -19.58 -11.20 10.27
CA LYS A 157 -19.88 -12.65 10.25
C LYS A 157 -18.59 -13.45 10.03
N VAL A 158 -17.80 -13.63 11.08
CA VAL A 158 -16.61 -14.47 11.01
C VAL A 158 -17.05 -15.93 10.93
N SER A 159 -17.03 -16.51 9.72
CA SER A 159 -17.09 -17.97 9.56
C SER A 159 -15.74 -18.55 9.99
N GLY A 160 -15.74 -19.43 10.98
CA GLY A 160 -14.56 -20.07 11.58
C GLY A 160 -13.68 -20.90 10.63
N ALA A 161 -13.96 -20.92 9.33
CA ALA A 161 -13.19 -21.64 8.31
C ALA A 161 -11.85 -20.95 7.94
N LEU A 162 -11.64 -19.68 8.28
CA LEU A 162 -10.49 -18.87 7.85
C LEU A 162 -9.15 -19.23 8.53
N ILE A 163 -9.17 -20.02 9.61
CA ILE A 163 -7.95 -20.39 10.34
C ILE A 163 -7.14 -21.46 9.57
N ALA A 164 -7.77 -22.26 8.72
CA ALA A 164 -7.12 -23.39 8.02
C ALA A 164 -6.32 -23.00 6.76
N GLN A 165 -6.48 -21.77 6.24
CA GLN A 165 -5.76 -21.30 5.05
C GLN A 165 -4.38 -20.67 5.38
N ARG A 166 -4.04 -20.55 6.69
CA ARG A 166 -2.81 -19.94 7.24
C ARG A 166 -1.51 -20.55 6.69
N ASP A 167 -1.49 -21.83 6.31
CA ASP A 167 -0.24 -22.54 5.99
C ASP A 167 0.06 -22.74 4.50
N ARG A 168 -0.90 -22.55 3.59
CA ARG A 168 -0.71 -22.95 2.18
C ARG A 168 -0.04 -21.91 1.30
N SER A 169 -0.18 -20.61 1.60
CA SER A 169 0.29 -19.54 0.70
C SER A 169 1.78 -19.19 0.85
N LEU A 170 2.46 -19.64 1.90
CA LEU A 170 3.85 -19.29 2.17
C LEU A 170 4.89 -20.19 1.47
N LYS A 171 4.46 -21.30 0.83
CA LYS A 171 5.40 -22.33 0.35
C LYS A 171 5.86 -22.25 -1.11
N THR A 172 5.41 -21.30 -1.93
CA THR A 172 5.78 -21.33 -3.36
C THR A 172 6.16 -19.97 -3.93
N ARG A 173 7.39 -19.50 -3.65
CA ARG A 173 8.16 -18.77 -4.67
C ARG A 173 9.67 -18.89 -4.41
N PRO A 174 10.45 -19.46 -5.35
CA PRO A 174 11.91 -19.37 -5.28
C PRO A 174 12.33 -17.91 -5.54
N LYS A 175 13.22 -17.39 -4.70
CA LYS A 175 13.81 -16.05 -4.87
C LYS A 175 14.55 -16.00 -6.22
N LYS A 176 14.10 -15.16 -7.16
CA LYS A 176 14.86 -14.89 -8.39
C LYS A 176 15.61 -13.55 -8.24
N GLY A 177 16.90 -13.60 -8.57
CA GLY A 177 17.84 -12.47 -8.48
C GLY A 177 17.55 -11.34 -9.47
N PRO A 178 18.25 -10.19 -9.32
CA PRO A 178 17.95 -8.96 -10.02
C PRO A 178 18.24 -9.08 -11.52
N LYS A 179 17.31 -8.64 -12.37
CA LYS A 179 17.54 -8.47 -13.82
C LYS A 179 17.74 -6.99 -14.14
N SER A 180 18.66 -6.74 -15.07
CA SER A 180 19.19 -5.44 -15.49
C SER A 180 18.13 -4.48 -16.05
N PHE A 181 18.31 -3.20 -15.69
CA PHE A 181 17.50 -2.04 -16.02
C PHE A 181 17.59 -1.65 -17.51
N GLY A 182 16.44 -1.38 -18.12
CA GLY A 182 16.31 -0.65 -19.37
C GLY A 182 14.92 -0.02 -19.44
N LEU A 183 14.81 1.29 -19.22
CA LEU A 183 13.55 2.04 -19.20
C LEU A 183 13.55 3.08 -20.33
N PRO A 184 12.51 3.16 -21.18
CA PRO A 184 12.27 4.34 -22.00
C PRO A 184 11.46 5.42 -21.26
N LEU A 185 11.85 6.67 -21.51
CA LEU A 185 11.62 7.89 -20.73
C LEU A 185 10.26 8.60 -20.97
N ASN A 186 9.14 7.87 -21.14
CA ASN A 186 7.87 8.49 -21.56
C ASN A 186 6.77 8.60 -20.47
N TRP A 187 7.12 8.51 -19.18
CA TRP A 187 6.12 8.36 -18.09
C TRP A 187 5.88 9.59 -17.19
N ILE A 188 6.42 10.78 -17.48
CA ILE A 188 6.40 11.94 -16.54
C ILE A 188 5.49 13.12 -16.98
N MET A 189 4.51 12.94 -17.88
CA MET A 189 3.71 14.07 -18.41
C MET A 189 2.21 14.06 -18.11
N TRP A 190 1.72 13.24 -17.16
CA TRP A 190 0.29 13.21 -16.79
C TRP A 190 0.01 13.56 -15.32
N TRP A 191 0.94 14.25 -14.64
CA TRP A 191 0.81 14.72 -13.25
C TRP A 191 1.39 16.14 -13.06
N LEU A 192 1.04 17.04 -13.97
CA LEU A 192 1.00 18.50 -13.80
C LEU A 192 -0.29 18.99 -14.46
#